data_AF-A0A7V5SQC4-F1
#
_entry.id   AF-A0A7V5SQC4-F1
#
_cell.length_a   1.000
_cell.length_b   1.000
_cell.length_c   1.000
_cell.angle_alpha   90.00
_cell.angle_beta   90.00
_cell.angle_gamma   90.00
#
_symmetry.space_group_name_H-M   'P 1'
#
loop_
_entity.id
_entity.type
_entity.pdbx_description
1 polymer ?
#
loop_
_entity_poly.entity_id
_entity_poly.type
_entity_poly.pdbx_seq_one_letter_code
_entity_poly.pdbx_strand_id
1 'polypeptide(L)'
;MNGKELKEFDYAEAAEIIGCEIEIIKAVTLIEAPNGGFDDKGRPIILYEPFVFGDLTKNKFDGATVIINNVIYPLSLNRNKIKWSIQVAKYGPQSVQYDKLDAAEKLDIDAAYKCCSWGRFQILGMNYKLCGYETLDNFLSDMFNSEKYHLLAFINFIKKRKLDKYLIEKNWIKFAESYNGKMQNKGTETIVDDYSYKLEMAYKKFKGEI
;
A
#
# COMPACT_ATOMS: atom_id res chain seq x y z
N MET A 1 -6.02 -1.39 -24.03
CA MET A 1 -5.05 -1.78 -22.99
C MET A 1 -5.85 -2.21 -21.77
N ASN A 2 -5.99 -3.52 -21.53
CA ASN A 2 -7.00 -4.12 -20.64
C ASN A 2 -6.43 -4.56 -19.27
N GLY A 3 -5.41 -3.87 -18.74
CA GLY A 3 -4.72 -4.21 -17.49
C GLY A 3 -5.04 -3.31 -16.29
N LYS A 4 -5.95 -2.35 -16.45
CA LYS A 4 -6.30 -1.36 -15.41
C LYS A 4 -7.38 -1.84 -14.44
N GLU A 5 -7.98 -3.01 -14.67
CA GLU A 5 -9.07 -3.53 -13.86
C GLU A 5 -8.88 -5.03 -13.62
N LEU A 6 -9.00 -5.43 -12.36
CA LEU A 6 -9.00 -6.83 -11.93
C LEU A 6 -10.21 -7.59 -12.48
N LYS A 7 -9.96 -8.79 -13.00
CA LYS A 7 -10.98 -9.70 -13.53
C LYS A 7 -11.21 -10.87 -12.59
N GLU A 8 -12.31 -11.58 -12.78
CA GLU A 8 -12.63 -12.81 -12.02
C GLU A 8 -11.48 -13.81 -11.97
N PHE A 9 -10.79 -14.02 -13.09
CA PHE A 9 -9.65 -14.93 -13.13
C PHE A 9 -8.48 -14.47 -12.24
N ASP A 10 -8.23 -13.17 -12.13
CA ASP A 10 -7.16 -12.63 -11.27
C ASP A 10 -7.47 -12.89 -9.78
N TYR A 11 -8.75 -12.75 -9.40
CA TYR A 11 -9.21 -13.11 -8.05
C TYR A 11 -9.11 -14.61 -7.79
N ALA A 12 -9.45 -15.45 -8.78
CA ALA A 12 -9.37 -16.91 -8.64
C ALA A 12 -7.92 -17.38 -8.45
N GLU A 13 -6.98 -16.84 -9.24
CA GLU A 13 -5.54 -17.11 -9.10
C GLU A 13 -5.02 -16.70 -7.71
N ALA A 14 -5.38 -15.51 -7.25
CA ALA A 14 -5.04 -15.04 -5.91
C ALA A 14 -5.61 -15.94 -4.79
N ALA A 15 -6.83 -16.43 -4.97
CA ALA A 15 -7.50 -17.32 -4.02
C ALA A 15 -6.83 -18.70 -3.96
N GLU A 16 -6.41 -19.24 -5.11
CA GLU A 16 -5.64 -20.48 -5.19
C GLU A 16 -4.29 -20.34 -4.47
N ILE A 17 -3.58 -19.23 -4.67
CA ILE A 17 -2.32 -18.95 -4.00
C ILE A 17 -2.49 -18.95 -2.47
N ILE A 18 -3.57 -18.36 -1.94
CA ILE A 18 -3.86 -18.36 -0.50
C ILE A 18 -4.38 -19.72 -0.03
N GLY A 19 -5.17 -20.42 -0.85
CA GLY A 19 -5.94 -21.60 -0.46
C GLY A 19 -7.27 -21.22 0.21
N CYS A 20 -7.95 -20.19 -0.30
CA CYS A 20 -9.22 -19.71 0.27
C CYS A 20 -10.31 -19.49 -0.81
N GLU A 21 -11.50 -19.07 -0.37
CA GLU A 21 -12.61 -18.72 -1.25
C GLU A 21 -12.34 -17.42 -2.02
N ILE A 22 -12.78 -17.36 -3.29
CA ILE A 22 -12.59 -16.18 -4.15
C ILE A 22 -13.24 -14.91 -3.56
N GLU A 23 -14.36 -15.07 -2.86
CA GLU A 23 -15.10 -14.01 -2.20
C GLU A 23 -14.29 -13.34 -1.09
N ILE A 24 -13.35 -14.07 -0.47
CA ILE A 24 -12.43 -13.51 0.53
C ILE A 24 -11.46 -12.55 -0.14
N ILE A 25 -10.87 -12.93 -1.28
CA ILE A 25 -9.96 -12.05 -2.03
C ILE A 25 -10.68 -10.81 -2.53
N LYS A 26 -11.91 -10.97 -3.05
CA LYS A 26 -12.74 -9.83 -3.47
C LYS A 26 -13.07 -8.91 -2.30
N ALA A 27 -13.43 -9.46 -1.13
CA ALA A 27 -13.70 -8.69 0.07
C ALA A 27 -12.49 -7.87 0.51
N VAL A 28 -11.32 -8.52 0.62
CA VAL A 28 -10.07 -7.83 0.99
C VAL A 28 -9.73 -6.75 -0.04
N THR A 29 -9.87 -7.05 -1.34
CA THR A 29 -9.61 -6.06 -2.40
C THR A 29 -10.53 -4.85 -2.31
N LEU A 30 -11.82 -5.05 -2.03
CA LEU A 30 -12.79 -3.97 -1.88
C LEU A 30 -12.45 -3.04 -0.70
N ILE A 31 -12.00 -3.61 0.42
CA ILE A 31 -11.69 -2.85 1.63
C ILE A 31 -10.32 -2.17 1.55
N GLU A 32 -9.30 -2.87 1.07
CA GLU A 32 -7.93 -2.35 1.00
C GLU A 32 -7.75 -1.29 -0.07
N ALA A 33 -8.44 -1.46 -1.19
CA ALA A 33 -8.20 -0.68 -2.37
C ALA A 33 -9.48 -0.47 -3.17
N PRO A 34 -10.41 0.36 -2.66
CA PRO A 34 -11.67 0.64 -3.35
C PRO A 34 -11.46 1.39 -4.67
N ASN A 35 -10.33 2.10 -4.80
CA ASN A 35 -9.96 2.85 -5.98
C ASN A 35 -9.02 2.03 -6.89
N GLY A 36 -9.00 2.36 -8.18
CA GLY A 36 -8.03 1.77 -9.12
C GLY A 36 -6.58 2.08 -8.74
N GLY A 37 -5.65 1.27 -9.24
CA GLY A 37 -4.23 1.35 -8.98
C GLY A 37 -3.46 2.27 -9.92
N PHE A 38 -4.13 2.93 -10.87
CA PHE A 38 -3.51 3.80 -11.87
C PHE A 38 -4.09 5.21 -11.87
N ASP A 39 -3.23 6.21 -12.09
CA ASP A 39 -3.64 7.59 -12.31
C ASP A 39 -4.19 7.83 -13.73
N ASP A 40 -4.62 9.06 -13.99
CA ASP A 40 -5.13 9.52 -15.28
C ASP A 40 -4.11 9.41 -16.42
N LYS A 41 -2.82 9.48 -16.08
CA LYS A 41 -1.68 9.28 -16.99
C LYS A 41 -1.32 7.81 -17.19
N GLY A 42 -2.01 6.88 -16.54
CA GLY A 42 -1.76 5.44 -16.63
C GLY A 42 -0.52 4.97 -15.88
N ARG A 43 -0.02 5.76 -14.93
CA ARG A 43 1.07 5.38 -14.02
C ARG A 43 0.48 4.79 -12.74
N PRO A 44 1.15 3.87 -12.04
CA PRO A 44 0.66 3.38 -10.76
C PRO A 44 0.48 4.55 -9.79
N ILE A 45 -0.60 4.54 -9.01
CA ILE A 45 -0.78 5.49 -7.92
C ILE A 45 0.34 5.26 -6.92
N ILE A 46 1.03 6.34 -6.52
CA ILE A 46 2.05 6.28 -5.49
C ILE A 46 1.74 7.19 -4.31
N LEU A 47 2.24 6.82 -3.14
CA LEU A 47 2.35 7.70 -1.98
C LEU A 47 3.82 7.75 -1.53
N TYR A 48 4.42 8.94 -1.56
CA TYR A 48 5.79 9.15 -1.12
C TYR A 48 5.86 9.32 0.40
N GLU A 49 6.65 8.48 1.09
CA GLU A 49 6.82 8.50 2.55
C GLU A 49 8.15 9.17 2.96
N PRO A 50 8.16 10.48 3.29
CA PRO A 50 9.39 11.21 3.61
C PRO A 50 10.11 10.69 4.87
N PHE A 51 9.38 10.06 5.79
CA PHE A 51 9.99 9.40 6.95
C PHE A 51 10.72 8.12 6.57
N VAL A 52 10.14 7.32 5.66
CA VAL A 52 10.80 6.11 5.17
C VAL A 52 12.04 6.49 4.37
N PHE A 53 11.98 7.53 3.55
CA PHE A 53 13.15 8.07 2.86
C PHE A 53 14.24 8.49 3.86
N GLY A 54 13.86 9.23 4.92
CA GLY A 54 14.76 9.59 6.01
C GLY A 54 15.40 8.37 6.66
N ASP A 55 14.61 7.35 7.01
CA ASP A 55 15.08 6.12 7.63
C ASP A 55 16.07 5.36 6.70
N LEU A 56 15.73 5.19 5.42
CA LEU A 56 16.55 4.50 4.42
C LEU A 56 17.87 5.21 4.13
N THR A 57 17.87 6.54 4.12
CA THR A 57 19.08 7.36 3.92
C THR A 57 19.83 7.64 5.22
N LYS A 58 19.45 7.00 6.33
CA LYS A 58 20.02 7.20 7.67
C LYS A 58 20.02 8.69 8.08
N ASN A 59 18.98 9.41 7.68
CA ASN A 59 18.76 10.82 7.91
C ASN A 59 19.82 11.74 7.29
N LYS A 60 20.58 11.26 6.28
CA LYS A 60 21.59 12.06 5.56
C LYS A 60 21.02 13.36 4.99
N PHE A 61 19.76 13.33 4.56
CA PHE A 61 19.07 14.45 3.93
C PHE A 61 17.98 15.06 4.82
N ASP A 62 18.01 14.86 6.14
CA ASP A 62 17.01 15.38 7.08
C ASP A 62 16.71 16.87 6.84
N GLY A 63 15.44 17.20 6.59
CA GLY A 63 15.00 18.57 6.27
C GLY A 63 15.07 18.95 4.78
N ALA A 64 15.49 18.05 3.88
CA ALA A 64 15.39 18.29 2.44
C ALA A 64 13.93 18.50 2.01
N THR A 65 13.72 19.46 1.11
CA THR A 65 12.39 19.85 0.62
C THR A 65 12.39 20.06 -0.90
N VAL A 66 11.19 20.12 -1.48
CA VAL A 66 10.93 20.52 -2.86
C VAL A 66 9.80 21.54 -2.88
N ILE A 67 9.84 22.51 -3.81
CA ILE A 67 8.74 23.46 -4.04
C ILE A 67 7.96 22.99 -5.26
N ILE A 68 6.67 22.72 -5.08
CA ILE A 68 5.74 22.30 -6.14
C ILE A 68 4.52 23.23 -6.06
N ASN A 69 4.21 23.95 -7.14
CA ASN A 69 3.10 24.91 -7.20
C ASN A 69 3.09 25.91 -6.02
N ASN A 70 4.26 26.48 -5.71
CA ASN A 70 4.48 27.42 -4.59
C ASN A 70 4.25 26.82 -3.18
N VAL A 71 4.13 25.50 -3.05
CA VAL A 71 4.02 24.79 -1.77
C VAL A 71 5.30 24.02 -1.50
N ILE A 72 5.81 24.12 -0.27
CA ILE A 72 6.99 23.38 0.19
C ILE A 72 6.56 22.01 0.68
N TYR A 73 7.13 20.95 0.11
CA TYR A 73 6.93 19.57 0.55
C TYR A 73 8.22 18.97 1.08
N PRO A 74 8.17 18.20 2.19
CA PRO A 74 9.34 17.49 2.69
C PRO A 74 9.68 16.28 1.81
N LEU A 75 10.96 16.12 1.50
CA LEU A 75 11.51 14.91 0.88
C LEU A 75 12.06 13.94 1.93
N SER A 76 12.58 14.45 3.03
CA SER A 76 13.22 13.63 4.06
C SER A 76 12.93 14.18 5.45
N LEU A 77 12.43 13.31 6.34
CA LEU A 77 12.09 13.67 7.71
C LEU A 77 12.66 12.65 8.70
N ASN A 78 13.30 13.15 9.76
CA ASN A 78 13.68 12.32 10.89
C ASN A 78 12.53 12.21 11.92
N ARG A 79 12.05 10.98 12.14
CA ARG A 79 10.98 10.68 13.13
C ARG A 79 11.29 11.18 14.54
N ASN A 80 12.56 11.23 14.92
CA ASN A 80 13.00 11.61 16.27
C ASN A 80 13.11 13.13 16.47
N LYS A 81 12.98 13.94 15.42
CA LYS A 81 13.17 15.40 15.50
C LYS A 81 11.94 16.22 15.10
N ILE A 82 10.85 15.56 14.68
CA ILE A 82 9.72 16.25 14.08
C ILE A 82 8.87 16.96 15.14
N LYS A 83 8.48 18.22 14.86
CA LYS A 83 7.41 18.92 15.61
C LYS A 83 6.05 18.49 15.06
N TRP A 84 5.06 18.36 15.95
CA TRP A 84 3.72 17.87 15.60
C TRP A 84 3.04 18.66 14.46
N SER A 85 3.32 19.97 14.36
CA SER A 85 2.80 20.86 13.30
C SER A 85 3.21 20.47 11.87
N ILE A 86 4.31 19.72 11.68
CA ILE A 86 4.78 19.28 10.35
C ILE A 86 4.03 18.00 9.90
N GLN A 87 3.41 17.25 10.82
CA GLN A 87 2.75 15.98 10.50
C GLN A 87 1.52 16.14 9.58
N VAL A 88 0.85 17.30 9.62
CA VAL A 88 -0.45 17.53 8.97
C VAL A 88 -0.33 17.87 7.47
N ALA A 89 0.83 18.35 6.99
CA ALA A 89 1.00 18.83 5.61
C ALA A 89 1.98 17.99 4.75
N LYS A 90 2.57 16.92 5.30
CA LYS A 90 3.72 16.23 4.70
C LYS A 90 3.44 15.45 3.41
N TYR A 91 2.22 14.96 3.21
CA TYR A 91 1.90 14.08 2.09
C TYR A 91 1.50 14.87 0.85
N GLY A 92 0.60 15.86 0.98
CA GLY A 92 0.04 16.55 -0.18
C GLY A 92 -0.92 15.69 -1.01
N PRO A 93 -1.55 16.27 -2.05
CA PRO A 93 -2.47 15.54 -2.93
C PRO A 93 -1.76 14.51 -3.81
N GLN A 94 -2.52 13.65 -4.49
CA GLN A 94 -1.96 12.66 -5.44
C GLN A 94 -1.14 13.32 -6.56
N SER A 95 -1.54 14.51 -6.99
CA SER A 95 -0.91 15.24 -8.10
C SER A 95 0.56 15.59 -7.87
N VAL A 96 1.03 15.65 -6.61
CA VAL A 96 2.41 16.04 -6.27
C VAL A 96 3.33 14.86 -5.95
N GLN A 97 2.81 13.63 -5.92
CA GLN A 97 3.59 12.48 -5.42
C GLN A 97 4.76 12.12 -6.34
N TYR A 98 4.54 12.15 -7.65
CA TYR A 98 5.60 11.90 -8.63
C TYR A 98 6.64 13.02 -8.64
N ASP A 99 6.23 14.29 -8.51
CA ASP A 99 7.19 15.41 -8.43
C ASP A 99 8.12 15.29 -7.20
N LYS A 100 7.61 14.75 -6.08
CA LYS A 100 8.45 14.43 -4.90
C LYS A 100 9.39 13.27 -5.18
N LEU A 101 8.92 12.21 -5.84
CA LEU A 101 9.77 11.08 -6.25
C LEU A 101 10.91 11.57 -7.14
N ASP A 102 10.61 12.32 -8.21
CA ASP A 102 11.60 12.88 -9.15
C ASP A 102 12.65 13.76 -8.45
N ALA A 103 12.23 14.48 -7.40
CA ALA A 103 13.15 15.29 -6.60
C ALA A 103 14.01 14.44 -5.65
N ALA A 104 13.45 13.39 -5.05
CA ALA A 104 14.14 12.48 -4.15
C ALA A 104 15.15 11.58 -4.87
N GLU A 105 14.86 11.18 -6.11
CA GLU A 105 15.78 10.39 -6.95
C GLU A 105 17.14 11.09 -7.15
N LYS A 106 17.13 12.43 -7.20
CA LYS A 106 18.35 13.24 -7.32
C LYS A 106 19.22 13.18 -6.07
N LEU A 107 18.65 12.78 -4.93
CA LEU A 107 19.35 12.62 -3.66
C LEU A 107 19.83 11.18 -3.46
N ASP A 108 18.93 10.22 -3.66
CA ASP A 108 19.20 8.78 -3.55
C ASP A 108 18.11 7.98 -4.30
N ILE A 109 18.47 7.42 -5.46
CA ILE A 109 17.52 6.71 -6.34
C ILE A 109 16.92 5.46 -5.68
N ASP A 110 17.73 4.64 -5.02
CA ASP A 110 17.26 3.39 -4.42
C ASP A 110 16.32 3.67 -3.24
N ALA A 111 16.66 4.65 -2.39
CA ALA A 111 15.79 5.07 -1.30
C ALA A 111 14.48 5.71 -1.80
N ALA A 112 14.52 6.50 -2.88
CA ALA A 112 13.36 7.20 -3.43
C ALA A 112 12.27 6.22 -3.92
N TYR A 113 12.65 5.17 -4.64
CA TYR A 113 11.68 4.16 -5.08
C TYR A 113 11.21 3.25 -3.94
N LYS A 114 12.10 2.93 -2.99
CA LYS A 114 11.77 2.10 -1.82
C LYS A 114 10.83 2.79 -0.83
N CYS A 115 10.89 4.12 -0.72
CA CYS A 115 10.02 4.87 0.19
C CYS A 115 8.64 5.19 -0.38
N CYS A 116 8.37 4.85 -1.64
CA CYS A 116 7.04 5.02 -2.21
C CYS A 116 6.20 3.77 -1.96
N SER A 117 4.94 3.96 -1.58
CA SER A 117 3.89 2.93 -1.72
C SER A 117 3.40 2.91 -3.15
N TRP A 118 3.15 1.73 -3.71
CA TRP A 118 2.85 1.56 -5.14
C TRP A 118 1.51 0.86 -5.40
N GLY A 119 0.82 1.36 -6.42
CA GLY A 119 -0.34 0.73 -7.03
C GLY A 119 -1.55 0.63 -6.13
N ARG A 120 -2.46 -0.26 -6.50
CA ARG A 120 -3.78 -0.44 -5.90
C ARG A 120 -3.71 -0.68 -4.38
N PHE A 121 -2.84 -1.58 -3.94
CA PHE A 121 -2.73 -2.01 -2.54
C PHE A 121 -1.69 -1.22 -1.72
N GLN A 122 -1.12 -0.14 -2.30
CA GLN A 122 -0.19 0.76 -1.61
C GLN A 122 0.94 0.05 -0.86
N ILE A 123 1.52 -1.01 -1.45
CA ILE A 123 2.66 -1.71 -0.87
C ILE A 123 3.92 -0.84 -1.01
N LEU A 124 4.57 -0.56 0.11
CA LEU A 124 5.83 0.18 0.18
C LEU A 124 6.94 -0.56 -0.58
N GLY A 125 7.65 0.13 -1.48
CA GLY A 125 8.65 -0.45 -2.38
C GLY A 125 9.77 -1.19 -1.64
N MET A 126 10.14 -0.77 -0.43
CA MET A 126 11.12 -1.48 0.41
C MET A 126 10.71 -2.93 0.74
N ASN A 127 9.43 -3.28 0.59
CA ASN A 127 8.89 -4.62 0.84
C ASN A 127 8.89 -5.53 -0.41
N TYR A 128 9.52 -5.15 -1.52
CA TYR A 128 9.53 -5.95 -2.76
C TYR A 128 9.90 -7.44 -2.54
N LYS A 129 10.87 -7.72 -1.64
CA LYS A 129 11.24 -9.11 -1.28
C LYS A 129 10.13 -9.88 -0.58
N LEU A 130 9.31 -9.20 0.22
CA LEU A 130 8.16 -9.82 0.88
C LEU A 130 7.04 -10.11 -0.12
N CYS A 131 6.98 -9.36 -1.22
CA CYS A 131 6.08 -9.60 -2.34
C CYS A 131 6.56 -10.69 -3.31
N GLY A 132 7.73 -11.29 -3.06
CA GLY A 132 8.29 -12.38 -3.88
C GLY A 132 9.23 -11.94 -5.00
N TYR A 133 9.60 -10.64 -5.06
CA TYR A 133 10.50 -10.13 -6.10
C TYR A 133 11.96 -10.21 -5.67
N GLU A 134 12.83 -10.55 -6.62
CA GLU A 134 14.29 -10.58 -6.42
C GLU A 134 14.91 -9.18 -6.38
N THR A 135 14.40 -8.28 -7.22
CA THR A 135 14.88 -6.90 -7.35
C THR A 135 13.73 -5.91 -7.24
N LEU A 136 14.05 -4.66 -6.90
CA LEU A 136 13.08 -3.57 -6.90
C LEU A 136 12.57 -3.29 -8.32
N ASP A 137 13.42 -3.39 -9.33
CA ASP A 137 13.05 -3.14 -10.73
C ASP A 137 11.99 -4.12 -11.23
N ASN A 138 12.10 -5.41 -10.87
CA ASN A 138 11.08 -6.41 -11.22
C ASN A 138 9.73 -6.06 -10.57
N PHE A 139 9.75 -5.63 -9.30
CA PHE A 139 8.55 -5.17 -8.61
C PHE A 139 7.94 -3.95 -9.32
N LEU A 140 8.75 -2.93 -9.63
CA LEU A 140 8.27 -1.72 -10.30
C LEU A 140 7.72 -2.03 -11.69
N SER A 141 8.41 -2.84 -12.50
CA SER A 141 7.94 -3.28 -13.83
C SER A 141 6.51 -3.84 -13.75
N ASP A 142 6.26 -4.70 -12.77
CA ASP A 142 4.95 -5.30 -12.54
C ASP A 142 3.92 -4.28 -12.02
N MET A 143 4.32 -3.33 -11.17
CA MET A 143 3.45 -2.23 -10.75
C MET A 143 3.04 -1.32 -11.90
N PHE A 144 3.87 -1.14 -12.92
CA PHE A 144 3.50 -0.39 -14.13
C PHE A 144 2.70 -1.22 -15.14
N ASN A 145 2.69 -2.55 -15.00
CA ASN A 145 2.08 -3.43 -15.99
C ASN A 145 0.56 -3.55 -15.86
N SER A 146 0.06 -3.99 -14.70
CA SER A 146 -1.38 -4.18 -14.48
C SER A 146 -1.77 -4.34 -13.01
N GLU A 147 -3.04 -4.10 -12.70
CA GLU A 147 -3.58 -4.31 -11.35
C GLU A 147 -3.51 -5.77 -10.90
N LYS A 148 -3.51 -6.72 -11.85
CA LYS A 148 -3.26 -8.14 -11.57
C LYS A 148 -1.98 -8.30 -10.74
N TYR A 149 -0.89 -7.66 -11.17
CA TYR A 149 0.38 -7.79 -10.45
C TYR A 149 0.38 -7.01 -9.13
N HIS A 150 -0.42 -5.95 -9.00
CA HIS A 150 -0.65 -5.30 -7.70
C HIS A 150 -1.29 -6.29 -6.72
N LEU A 151 -2.30 -7.03 -7.17
CA LEU A 151 -2.97 -8.07 -6.37
C LEU A 151 -2.00 -9.20 -6.02
N LEU A 152 -1.24 -9.73 -6.98
CA LEU A 152 -0.28 -10.80 -6.70
C LEU A 152 0.82 -10.37 -5.71
N ALA A 153 1.34 -9.15 -5.84
CA ALA A 153 2.32 -8.61 -4.89
C ALA A 153 1.74 -8.52 -3.46
N PHE A 154 0.49 -8.06 -3.34
CA PHE A 154 -0.24 -7.98 -2.08
C PHE A 154 -0.49 -9.37 -1.46
N ILE A 155 -0.92 -10.34 -2.25
CA ILE A 155 -1.16 -11.72 -1.82
C ILE A 155 0.13 -12.40 -1.34
N ASN A 156 1.23 -12.23 -2.07
CA ASN A 156 2.52 -12.74 -1.64
C ASN A 156 3.00 -12.06 -0.35
N PHE A 157 2.77 -10.76 -0.20
CA PHE A 157 3.07 -10.04 1.03
C PHE A 157 2.29 -10.61 2.23
N ILE A 158 0.99 -10.86 2.08
CA ILE A 158 0.14 -11.53 3.09
C ILE A 158 0.72 -12.89 3.48
N LYS A 159 1.03 -13.74 2.50
CA LYS A 159 1.59 -15.09 2.75
C LYS A 159 2.93 -15.01 3.45
N LYS A 160 3.83 -14.14 3.00
CA LYS A 160 5.17 -14.00 3.59
C LYS A 160 5.10 -13.51 5.04
N ARG A 161 4.12 -12.67 5.36
CA ARG A 161 3.82 -12.22 6.72
C ARG A 161 2.99 -13.23 7.53
N LYS A 162 2.62 -14.39 6.96
CA LYS A 162 1.83 -15.46 7.59
C LYS A 162 0.46 -14.99 8.08
N LEU A 163 -0.16 -14.09 7.31
CA LEU A 163 -1.50 -13.55 7.58
C LEU A 163 -2.60 -14.34 6.86
N ASP A 164 -2.20 -15.15 5.88
CA ASP A 164 -3.05 -16.01 5.05
C ASP A 164 -3.91 -16.97 5.89
N LYS A 165 -3.36 -17.56 6.95
CA LYS A 165 -4.13 -18.42 7.87
C LYS A 165 -5.40 -17.74 8.42
N TYR A 166 -5.35 -16.44 8.71
CA TYR A 166 -6.51 -15.72 9.24
C TYR A 166 -7.56 -15.47 8.18
N LEU A 167 -7.16 -15.34 6.90
CA LEU A 167 -8.11 -15.29 5.79
C LEU A 167 -8.77 -16.65 5.59
N ILE A 168 -8.00 -17.74 5.61
CA ILE A 168 -8.53 -19.11 5.47
C ILE A 168 -9.52 -19.44 6.59
N GLU A 169 -9.17 -19.09 7.84
CA GLU A 169 -10.03 -19.28 9.02
C GLU A 169 -11.17 -18.26 9.11
N LYS A 170 -11.24 -17.27 8.20
CA LYS A 170 -12.17 -16.12 8.26
C LYS A 170 -12.11 -15.37 9.60
N ASN A 171 -10.93 -15.32 10.21
CA ASN A 171 -10.68 -14.60 11.45
C ASN A 171 -10.35 -13.13 11.16
N TRP A 172 -11.38 -12.36 10.85
CA TRP A 172 -11.27 -10.97 10.41
C TRP A 172 -10.57 -10.07 11.43
N ILE A 173 -10.84 -10.29 12.72
CA ILE A 173 -10.22 -9.53 13.81
C ILE A 173 -8.71 -9.77 13.84
N LYS A 174 -8.26 -11.04 13.87
CA LYS A 174 -6.82 -11.34 13.88
C LYS A 174 -6.11 -10.91 12.61
N PHE A 175 -6.78 -10.98 11.46
CA PHE A 175 -6.26 -10.44 10.21
C PHE A 175 -6.04 -8.93 10.32
N ALA A 176 -7.06 -8.18 10.78
CA ALA A 176 -7.01 -6.73 10.97
C ALA A 176 -5.91 -6.30 11.94
N GLU A 177 -5.81 -6.95 13.11
CA GLU A 177 -4.78 -6.69 14.13
C GLU A 177 -3.37 -6.90 13.58
N SER A 178 -3.18 -7.95 12.77
CA SER A 178 -1.86 -8.32 12.27
C SER A 178 -1.46 -7.48 11.07
N TYR A 179 -2.43 -7.06 10.26
CA TYR A 179 -2.19 -6.27 9.05
C TYR A 179 -1.99 -4.79 9.39
N ASN A 180 -2.90 -4.18 10.17
CA ASN A 180 -2.89 -2.76 10.53
C ASN A 180 -2.09 -2.44 11.80
N GLY A 181 -1.69 -3.47 12.57
CA GLY A 181 -1.03 -3.32 13.85
C GLY A 181 -2.01 -3.28 15.04
N LYS A 182 -1.47 -3.51 16.24
CA LYS A 182 -2.28 -3.55 17.47
C LYS A 182 -2.82 -2.14 17.80
N MET A 183 -4.14 -2.00 17.74
CA MET A 183 -4.98 -0.95 18.35
C MET A 183 -4.50 0.50 18.13
N GLN A 184 -5.01 1.14 17.08
CA GLN A 184 -5.19 2.59 17.09
C GLN A 184 -6.68 2.86 17.37
N ASN A 185 -6.98 3.57 18.46
CA ASN A 185 -8.37 3.92 18.81
C ASN A 185 -8.83 5.10 17.95
N LYS A 186 -10.07 5.06 17.45
CA LYS A 186 -10.73 6.20 16.80
C LYS A 186 -12.08 6.44 17.48
N GLY A 187 -12.07 7.12 18.63
CA GLY A 187 -13.27 7.29 19.45
C GLY A 187 -13.59 6.04 20.27
N THR A 188 -14.85 5.57 20.24
CA THR A 188 -15.31 4.38 20.98
C THR A 188 -15.12 3.06 20.23
N GLU A 189 -14.76 3.11 18.94
CA GLU A 189 -14.48 1.94 18.12
C GLU A 189 -12.97 1.82 17.87
N THR A 190 -12.44 0.60 17.92
CA THR A 190 -11.06 0.36 17.50
C THR A 190 -11.01 0.28 15.97
N ILE A 191 -9.91 0.72 15.35
CA ILE A 191 -9.69 0.54 13.90
C ILE A 191 -9.81 -0.95 13.50
N VAL A 192 -9.51 -1.85 14.43
CA VAL A 192 -9.64 -3.30 14.26
C VAL A 192 -11.11 -3.71 14.13
N ASP A 193 -11.99 -3.18 14.97
CA ASP A 193 -13.43 -3.53 14.96
C ASP A 193 -14.10 -3.06 13.67
N ASP A 194 -13.92 -1.78 13.30
CA ASP A 194 -14.48 -1.21 12.06
C ASP A 194 -13.95 -1.94 10.81
N TYR A 195 -12.63 -2.17 10.74
CA TYR A 195 -12.02 -2.86 9.61
C TYR A 195 -12.46 -4.33 9.50
N SER A 196 -12.49 -5.06 10.62
CA SER A 196 -12.91 -6.46 10.62
C SER A 196 -14.38 -6.62 10.27
N TYR A 197 -15.25 -5.74 10.77
CA TYR A 197 -16.66 -5.68 10.40
C TYR A 197 -16.85 -5.39 8.91
N LYS A 198 -16.13 -4.41 8.36
CA LYS A 198 -16.17 -4.10 6.92
C LYS A 198 -15.74 -5.27 6.04
N LEU A 199 -14.68 -5.98 6.42
CA LEU A 199 -14.24 -7.19 5.72
C LEU A 199 -15.32 -8.28 5.76
N GLU A 200 -15.92 -8.53 6.93
CA GLU A 200 -16.97 -9.52 7.07
C GLU A 200 -18.19 -9.17 6.19
N MET A 201 -18.63 -7.91 6.22
CA MET A 201 -19.77 -7.47 5.41
C MET A 201 -19.47 -7.54 3.91
N ALA A 202 -18.27 -7.16 3.49
CA ALA A 202 -17.84 -7.31 2.10
C ALA A 202 -17.84 -8.78 1.67
N TYR A 203 -17.34 -9.68 2.51
CA TYR A 203 -17.38 -11.12 2.25
C TYR A 203 -18.81 -11.64 2.12
N LYS A 204 -19.70 -11.33 3.07
CA LYS A 204 -21.13 -11.75 3.01
C LYS A 204 -21.83 -11.25 1.75
N LYS A 205 -21.55 -10.00 1.34
CA LYS A 205 -22.06 -9.45 0.09
C LYS A 205 -21.61 -10.27 -1.13
N PHE A 206 -20.34 -10.65 -1.21
CA PHE A 206 -19.85 -11.47 -2.33
C PHE A 206 -20.36 -12.92 -2.28
N LYS A 207 -20.69 -13.45 -1.10
CA LYS A 207 -21.39 -14.74 -0.95
C LYS A 207 -22.87 -14.69 -1.35
N GLY A 208 -23.46 -13.50 -1.47
CA GLY A 208 -24.91 -13.33 -1.69
C GLY A 208 -25.75 -13.58 -0.43
N GLU A 209 -25.16 -13.39 0.76
CA GLU A 209 -25.83 -13.58 2.05
C GLU A 209 -26.57 -12.33 2.55
N ILE A 210 -26.24 -11.16 1.98
CA ILE A 210 -26.86 -9.85 2.25
C ILE A 210 -26.94 -8.99 0.99
#